data_AF-A0A224YYI8-F1
#
_entry.id   AF-A0A224YYI8-F1
#
_cell.length_a   1.000
_cell.length_b   1.000
_cell.length_c   1.000
_cell.angle_alpha   90.00
_cell.angle_beta   90.00
_cell.angle_gamma   90.00
#
_symmetry.space_group_name_H-M   'P 1'
#
loop_
_entity.id
_entity.type
_entity.pdbx_description
1 polymer ?
#
loop_
_entity_poly.entity_id
_entity_poly.type
_entity_poly.pdbx_seq_one_letter_code
_entity_poly.pdbx_strand_id
1 'polypeptide(L)'
;MQYYRPVFQRGQIDTMYCDISKALSAVSHILLMHELTNIDHAASVINLLHRYLLDRPFYLMVNDETSCLYQAAFMVPQVSVIDPLLFLIYATDVCFVIRF
;
A
#
# COMPACT_ATOMS: atom_id res chain seq x y z
N MET A 1 -16.94 -43.00 8.05
CA MET A 1 -15.58 -43.08 8.64
C MET A 1 -14.95 -41.71 8.45
N GLN A 2 -14.60 -40.87 9.43
CA GLN A 2 -14.48 -41.02 10.88
C GLN A 2 -14.43 -39.61 11.53
N TYR A 3 -15.19 -39.47 12.63
CA TYR A 3 -15.02 -38.58 13.79
C TYR A 3 -14.94 -37.05 13.61
N TYR A 4 -16.10 -36.38 13.66
CA TYR A 4 -16.21 -35.02 14.23
C TYR A 4 -16.23 -35.17 15.76
N ARG A 5 -15.08 -35.00 16.42
CA ARG A 5 -15.03 -34.98 17.89
C ARG A 5 -15.62 -33.64 18.39
N PRO A 6 -16.50 -33.65 19.41
CA PRO A 6 -16.96 -32.41 20.04
C PRO A 6 -15.83 -31.87 20.93
N VAL A 7 -15.16 -30.81 20.49
CA VAL A 7 -14.30 -30.00 21.37
C VAL A 7 -15.19 -29.00 22.11
N PHE A 8 -16.00 -29.51 23.02
CA PHE A 8 -16.64 -28.69 24.06
C PHE A 8 -15.56 -28.37 25.09
N GLN A 9 -14.86 -27.24 24.91
CA GLN A 9 -14.11 -26.46 25.92
C GLN A 9 -13.12 -25.50 25.23
N ARG A 10 -13.58 -24.49 24.48
CA ARG A 10 -12.73 -23.35 24.05
C ARG A 10 -13.60 -22.10 24.02
N GLY A 11 -13.14 -21.01 24.62
CA GLY A 11 -13.84 -19.72 24.66
C GLY A 11 -14.21 -19.24 23.25
N GLN A 12 -15.16 -18.30 23.17
CA GLN A 12 -15.56 -17.70 21.90
C GLN A 12 -14.33 -17.05 21.23
N ILE A 13 -14.09 -17.42 19.98
CA ILE A 13 -13.05 -16.82 19.13
C ILE A 13 -13.79 -16.12 18.00
N ASP A 14 -13.82 -14.78 18.05
CA ASP A 14 -14.34 -13.97 16.96
C ASP A 14 -13.19 -13.58 16.03
N THR A 15 -13.42 -13.59 14.72
CA THR A 15 -12.42 -13.20 13.71
C THR A 15 -13.03 -12.22 12.72
N MET A 16 -12.32 -11.15 12.43
CA MET A 16 -12.70 -10.16 11.43
C MET A 16 -11.65 -10.14 10.31
N TYR A 17 -12.11 -10.31 9.07
CA TYR A 17 -11.28 -10.20 7.88
C TYR A 17 -11.62 -8.88 7.17
N CYS A 18 -10.60 -8.11 6.82
CA CYS A 18 -10.74 -6.84 6.09
C CYS A 18 -9.94 -6.93 4.78
N ASP A 19 -10.54 -6.47 3.69
CA ASP A 19 -9.87 -6.36 2.39
C ASP A 19 -9.79 -4.89 1.97
N ILE A 20 -8.60 -4.44 1.53
CA ILE A 20 -8.36 -3.06 1.13
C ILE A 20 -8.48 -2.96 -0.39
N SER A 21 -9.63 -2.48 -0.85
CA SER A 21 -9.88 -2.29 -2.28
C SER A 21 -8.83 -1.38 -2.92
N LYS A 22 -8.19 -1.88 -3.97
CA LYS A 22 -7.15 -1.17 -4.74
C LYS A 22 -6.03 -0.59 -3.86
N ALA A 23 -5.60 -1.36 -2.86
CA ALA A 23 -4.66 -0.98 -1.82
C ALA A 23 -3.50 -0.08 -2.27
N LEU A 24 -2.83 -0.39 -3.39
CA LEU A 24 -1.71 0.40 -3.91
C LEU A 24 -2.14 1.79 -4.39
N SER A 25 -3.25 1.90 -5.11
CA SER A 25 -3.80 3.18 -5.55
C SER A 25 -4.48 3.98 -4.43
N ALA A 26 -4.77 3.34 -3.29
CA ALA A 26 -5.37 3.98 -2.13
C ALA A 26 -4.33 4.67 -1.22
N VAL A 27 -3.04 4.42 -1.42
CA VAL A 27 -1.97 5.06 -0.65
C VAL A 27 -1.83 6.52 -1.06
N SER A 28 -2.00 7.42 -0.10
CA SER A 28 -1.71 8.84 -0.29
C SER A 28 -0.21 9.09 -0.24
N HIS A 29 0.32 9.78 -1.26
CA HIS A 29 1.74 10.17 -1.31
C HIS A 29 2.17 11.00 -0.10
N ILE A 30 1.28 11.86 0.42
CA ILE A 30 1.56 12.73 1.57
C ILE A 30 1.75 11.90 2.85
N LEU A 31 0.84 10.95 3.10
CA LEU A 31 0.91 10.08 4.27
C LEU A 31 2.10 9.12 4.18
N LEU A 32 2.37 8.55 2.99
CA LEU A 32 3.55 7.72 2.78
C LEU A 32 4.85 8.50 3.00
N MET A 33 4.93 9.77 2.58
CA MET A 33 6.08 10.63 2.87
C MET A 33 6.25 10.87 4.36
N HIS A 34 5.16 11.10 5.10
CA HIS A 34 5.18 11.24 6.55
C HIS A 34 5.77 9.98 7.21
N GLU A 35 5.29 8.80 6.83
CA GLU A 35 5.83 7.54 7.36
C GLU A 35 7.30 7.32 6.99
N LEU A 36 7.70 7.66 5.77
CA LEU A 36 9.10 7.58 5.35
C LEU A 36 10.02 8.54 6.12
N THR A 37 9.53 9.71 6.52
CA THR A 37 10.30 10.64 7.39
C THR A 37 10.39 10.16 8.84
N ASN A 38 9.47 9.31 9.29
CA ASN A 38 9.48 8.76 10.65
C ASN A 38 10.47 7.60 10.81
N ILE A 39 10.92 6.98 9.72
CA ILE A 39 11.92 5.91 9.79
C ILE A 39 13.31 6.49 9.54
N ASP A 40 14.26 6.16 10.41
CA ASP A 40 15.64 6.66 10.34
C ASP A 40 16.37 6.13 9.09
N HIS A 41 16.37 6.94 8.03
CA HIS A 41 17.01 6.65 6.74
C HIS A 41 17.87 7.83 6.27
N ALA A 42 18.82 7.54 5.38
CA ALA A 42 19.60 8.57 4.72
C ALA A 42 18.68 9.52 3.91
N ALA A 43 18.87 10.84 4.07
CA ALA A 43 18.10 11.87 3.36
C ALA A 43 18.11 11.70 1.83
N SER A 44 19.17 11.09 1.28
CA SER A 44 19.27 10.76 -0.14
C SER A 44 18.21 9.75 -0.61
N VAL A 45 17.88 8.76 0.23
CA VAL A 45 16.86 7.74 -0.05
C VAL A 45 15.47 8.37 -0.01
N ILE A 46 15.19 9.21 0.99
CA ILE A 46 13.92 9.93 1.10
C ILE A 46 13.71 10.83 -0.12
N ASN A 47 14.74 11.57 -0.54
CA ASN A 47 14.66 12.42 -1.73
C ASN A 47 14.46 11.61 -3.03
N LEU A 48 15.09 10.43 -3.14
CA LEU A 48 14.87 9.52 -4.27
C LEU A 48 13.41 9.04 -4.32
N LEU A 49 12.85 8.63 -3.19
CA LEU A 49 11.46 8.17 -3.08
C LEU A 49 10.46 9.31 -3.32
N HIS A 50 10.76 10.51 -2.83
CA HIS A 50 9.95 11.70 -3.09
C HIS A 50 9.85 12.00 -4.60
N ARG A 51 10.99 12.01 -5.30
CA ARG A 51 11.00 12.17 -6.77
C ARG A 51 10.32 11.02 -7.49
N TYR A 52 10.49 9.80 -6.99
CA TYR A 52 9.84 8.62 -7.56
C TYR A 52 8.30 8.71 -7.51
N LEU A 53 7.75 9.27 -6.42
CA LEU A 53 6.31 9.32 -6.18
C LEU A 53 5.62 10.58 -6.75
N LEU A 54 6.27 11.74 -6.71
CA LEU A 54 5.65 13.02 -7.06
C LEU A 54 6.01 13.55 -8.46
N ASP A 55 7.19 13.20 -8.99
CA ASP A 55 7.69 13.69 -10.27
C ASP A 55 7.50 12.66 -11.40
N ARG A 56 6.36 11.95 -11.41
CA ARG A 56 6.07 10.92 -12.42
C ARG A 56 4.86 11.28 -13.29
N PRO A 57 5.04 12.18 -14.28
CA PRO A 57 4.03 12.34 -15.31
C PRO A 57 3.92 11.07 -16.16
N PHE A 58 2.71 10.76 -16.61
CA PHE A 58 2.46 9.66 -17.53
C PHE A 58 1.46 10.09 -18.61
N TYR A 59 1.48 9.41 -19.74
CA TYR A 59 0.47 9.53 -20.79
C TYR A 59 0.04 8.13 -21.21
N LEU A 60 -1.16 8.02 -21.79
CA LEU A 60 -1.70 6.78 -22.31
C LEU A 60 -1.61 6.81 -23.83
N MET A 61 -1.26 5.68 -24.44
CA MET A 61 -1.32 5.48 -25.89
C MET A 61 -2.30 4.35 -26.18
N VAL A 62 -3.33 4.64 -26.98
CA VAL A 62 -4.35 3.66 -27.38
C VAL A 62 -4.56 3.80 -28.88
N ASN A 63 -4.37 2.72 -29.64
CA ASN A 63 -4.56 2.70 -31.09
C ASN A 63 -3.85 3.88 -31.81
N ASP A 64 -2.56 4.08 -31.49
CA ASP A 64 -1.71 5.17 -32.02
C ASP A 64 -2.10 6.61 -31.63
N GLU A 65 -3.14 6.79 -30.82
CA GLU A 65 -3.47 8.09 -30.24
C GLU A 65 -2.90 8.23 -28.82
N THR A 66 -2.24 9.36 -28.55
CA THR A 66 -1.68 9.69 -27.25
C THR A 66 -2.56 10.67 -26.48
N SER A 67 -2.79 10.40 -25.20
CA SER A 67 -3.46 11.34 -24.30
C SER A 67 -2.56 12.53 -23.94
N CYS A 68 -3.17 13.56 -23.35
CA CYS A 68 -2.43 14.58 -22.63
C CYS A 68 -1.60 13.96 -21.48
N LEU A 69 -0.58 14.69 -21.05
CA LEU A 69 0.24 14.34 -19.90
C LEU A 69 -0.59 14.44 -18.60
N TYR A 70 -0.61 13.38 -17.81
CA TYR A 70 -1.27 13.31 -16.51
C TYR A 70 -0.24 13.26 -15.39
N GLN A 71 -0.60 13.84 -14.25
CA GLN A 71 0.20 13.81 -13.03
C GLN A 71 -0.33 12.71 -12.11
N ALA A 72 0.55 11.86 -11.60
CA ALA A 72 0.15 10.73 -10.77
C ALA A 72 -0.22 11.19 -9.34
N ALA A 73 -1.52 11.42 -9.09
CA ALA A 73 -2.04 11.74 -7.75
C ALA A 73 -1.99 10.55 -6.77
N PHE A 74 -1.83 9.35 -7.29
CA PHE A 74 -1.80 8.07 -6.57
C PHE A 74 -0.70 7.20 -7.15
N MET A 75 -0.27 6.14 -6.44
CA MET A 75 0.67 5.18 -7.01
C MET A 75 0.12 4.61 -8.32
N VAL A 76 1.05 4.43 -9.27
CA VAL A 76 0.82 4.33 -10.70
C VAL A 76 0.01 3.07 -11.08
N PRO A 77 -0.77 3.10 -12.17
CA PRO A 77 -1.48 1.95 -12.75
C PRO A 77 -0.61 0.76 -13.23
N GLN A 78 0.71 0.79 -13.05
CA GLN A 78 1.63 -0.25 -13.49
C GLN A 78 2.50 -0.67 -12.30
N VAL A 79 2.42 -1.95 -11.93
CA VAL A 79 3.11 -2.52 -10.76
C VAL A 79 4.61 -2.25 -10.87
N SER A 80 5.13 -1.41 -9.98
CA SER A 80 6.56 -1.26 -9.77
C SER A 80 7.06 -2.24 -8.73
N VAL A 81 8.31 -2.66 -8.88
CA VAL A 81 8.98 -3.55 -7.92
C VAL A 81 9.06 -2.93 -6.52
N ILE A 82 9.06 -1.60 -6.41
CA ILE A 82 9.14 -0.90 -5.12
C ILE A 82 7.76 -0.66 -4.48
N ASP A 83 6.67 -0.82 -5.24
CA ASP A 83 5.33 -0.51 -4.75
C ASP A 83 4.92 -1.39 -3.55
N PRO A 84 5.16 -2.71 -3.53
CA PRO A 84 4.86 -3.55 -2.38
C PRO A 84 5.63 -3.13 -1.11
N LEU A 85 6.89 -2.67 -1.27
CA LEU A 85 7.70 -2.21 -0.15
C LEU A 85 7.13 -0.91 0.44
N LEU A 86 6.76 0.04 -0.42
CA LEU A 86 6.15 1.30 0.01
C LEU A 86 4.79 1.07 0.66
N PHE A 87 4.01 0.11 0.16
CA PHE A 87 2.76 -0.28 0.79
C PHE A 87 2.97 -0.87 2.19
N LEU A 88 4.00 -1.70 2.40
CA LEU A 88 4.33 -2.23 3.72
C LEU A 88 4.69 -1.12 4.72
N ILE A 89 5.46 -0.13 4.29
CA ILE A 89 5.82 1.04 5.11
C ILE A 89 4.56 1.80 5.50
N TYR A 90 3.67 2.10 4.54
CA TYR A 90 2.39 2.76 4.81
C TYR A 90 1.49 1.93 5.76
N ALA A 91 1.40 0.62 5.55
CA ALA A 91 0.52 -0.26 6.34
C ALA A 91 1.04 -0.52 7.77
N THR A 92 2.30 -0.18 8.06
CA THR A 92 2.90 -0.36 9.39
C THR A 92 2.09 0.41 10.45
N ASP A 93 1.59 1.60 10.12
CA ASP A 93 0.81 2.43 11.04
C ASP A 93 -0.57 1.82 11.35
N VAL A 94 -1.20 1.17 10.37
CA VAL A 94 -2.46 0.42 10.55
C VAL A 94 -2.27 -0.72 11.56
N CYS A 95 -1.11 -1.40 11.52
CA CYS A 95 -0.79 -2.45 12.50
C CYS A 95 -0.62 -1.90 13.93
N PHE A 96 -0.25 -0.64 14.12
CA PHE A 96 -0.13 -0.03 15.45
C PHE A 96 -1.47 0.43 16.04
N VAL A 97 -2.40 0.87 15.17
CA VAL A 97 -3.73 1.36 15.58
C VAL A 97 -4.66 0.20 15.94
N ILE A 98 -4.61 -0.91 15.19
CA ILE A 98 -5.44 -2.08 15.48
C ILE A 98 -4.87 -2.80 16.71
N ARG A 99 -5.49 -2.58 17.86
CA ARG A 99 -5.20 -3.25 19.13
C ARG A 99 -6.40 -4.08 19.55
N PHE A 100 -6.17 -5.35 19.87
CA PHE A 100 -7.14 -6.27 20.45
C PHE A 100 -6.85 -6.47 21.93
#